data_AF-A0A2I1EU81-F1
#
_entry.id   AF-A0A2I1EU81-F1
#
_cell.length_a   1.000
_cell.length_b   1.000
_cell.length_c   1.000
_cell.angle_alpha   90.00
_cell.angle_beta   90.00
_cell.angle_gamma   90.00
#
_symmetry.space_group_name_H-M   'P 1'
#
loop_
_entity.id
_entity.type
_entity.pdbx_description
1 polymer ?
#
loop_
_entity_poly.entity_id
_entity_poly.type
_entity_poly.pdbx_seq_one_letter_code
_entity_poly.pdbx_strand_id
1 'polypeptide(L)' 'MIKKLPSRLHNLIRETYNLILVSGHIPEQWKSSTIIPISKPEKFNYNMVNVRPIALLDTFRKVHLENFNQNYKFQVGDDI' A
#
# COMPACT_ATOMS: atom_id res chain seq x y z
N MET A 1 -10.83 6.84 5.59
CA MET A 1 -11.07 7.96 4.66
C MET A 1 -11.70 7.46 3.35
N ILE A 2 -11.02 6.57 2.60
CA ILE A 2 -11.55 6.03 1.34
C ILE A 2 -12.92 5.32 1.51
N LYS A 3 -13.11 4.54 2.59
CA LYS A 3 -14.39 3.84 2.87
C LYS A 3 -15.63 4.74 3.04
N LYS A 4 -15.45 6.06 3.24
CA LYS A 4 -16.55 7.01 3.41
C LYS A 4 -16.88 7.76 2.12
N LEU A 5 -16.23 7.43 1.00
CA LEU A 5 -16.49 8.08 -0.28
C LEU A 5 -17.83 7.63 -0.87
N PRO A 6 -18.47 8.43 -1.72
CA PRO A 6 -19.61 8.00 -2.52
C PRO A 6 -19.25 6.81 -3.42
N SER A 7 -20.23 5.93 -3.68
CA SER A 7 -20.08 4.74 -4.54
C SER A 7 -19.48 5.05 -5.92
N ARG A 8 -19.84 6.19 -6.51
CA ARG A 8 -19.28 6.65 -7.79
C ARG A 8 -17.75 6.81 -7.74
N LEU A 9 -17.23 7.37 -6.65
CA LEU A 9 -15.78 7.54 -6.49
C LEU A 9 -15.08 6.21 -6.22
N HIS A 10 -15.74 5.28 -5.51
CA HIS A 10 -15.23 3.93 -5.35
C HIS A 10 -15.06 3.21 -6.69
N ASN A 11 -16.04 3.34 -7.60
CA ASN A 11 -15.96 2.75 -8.94
C ASN A 11 -14.82 3.37 -9.75
N LEU A 12 -14.69 4.70 -9.73
CA LEU A 12 -13.60 5.40 -10.41
C LEU A 12 -12.22 4.93 -9.91
N ILE A 13 -12.05 4.78 -8.59
CA ILE A 13 -10.81 4.28 -8.00
C ILE A 13 -10.52 2.86 -8.47
N ARG A 14 -11.54 1.99 -8.51
CA ARG A 14 -11.40 0.61 -8.98
C ARG A 14 -11.02 0.55 -10.46
N GLU A 15 -11.67 1.32 -11.31
CA GLU A 15 -11.34 1.43 -12.74
C GLU A 15 -9.91 1.92 -12.94
N THR A 16 -9.49 2.94 -12.19
CA THR A 16 -8.12 3.45 -12.22
C THR A 16 -7.12 2.36 -11.84
N TYR A 17 -7.41 1.58 -10.80
CA TYR A 17 -6.55 0.46 -10.38
C TYR A 17 -6.46 -0.64 -11.44
N ASN A 18 -7.58 -1.01 -12.05
CA ASN A 18 -7.59 -1.99 -13.14
C ASN A 18 -6.78 -1.50 -14.33
N LEU A 19 -6.89 -0.20 -14.67
CA LEU A 19 -6.12 0.41 -15.75
C LEU A 19 -4.61 0.34 -15.46
N ILE A 20 -4.19 0.63 -14.22
CA ILE A 20 -2.77 0.52 -13.81
C ILE A 20 -2.28 -0.93 -13.96
N LEU A 21 -3.09 -1.92 -13.58
CA LEU A 21 -2.73 -3.34 -13.70
C LEU A 21 -2.60 -3.78 -15.16
N VAL A 22 -3.56 -3.42 -16.02
CA VAL A 22 -3.57 -3.80 -17.44
C VAL A 22 -2.49 -3.08 -18.23
N SER A 23 -2.28 -1.78 -17.95
CA SER A 23 -1.28 -0.98 -18.65
C SER A 23 0.15 -1.23 -18.16
N GLY A 24 0.32 -1.76 -16.94
CA GLY A 24 1.61 -1.86 -16.26
C GLY A 24 2.23 -0.50 -15.88
N HIS A 25 1.53 0.62 -16.10
CA HIS A 25 2.04 1.96 -15.84
C HIS A 25 1.76 2.38 -14.40
N ILE A 26 2.77 2.20 -13.53
CA ILE A 26 2.70 2.62 -12.12
C ILE A 26 2.99 4.12 -12.02
N PRO A 27 2.16 4.90 -11.29
CA PRO A 27 2.42 6.31 -11.04
C PRO A 27 3.80 6.53 -10.41
N GLU A 28 4.53 7.55 -10.87
CA GLU A 28 5.89 7.85 -10.38
C GLU A 28 5.91 8.11 -8.86
N GLN A 29 4.85 8.75 -8.35
CA GLN A 29 4.68 9.02 -6.92
C GLN A 29 4.66 7.74 -6.08
N TRP A 30 4.14 6.64 -6.65
CA TRP A 30 4.11 5.33 -6.00
C TRP A 30 5.47 4.63 -6.00
N LYS A 31 6.52 5.19 -6.61
CA LYS A 31 7.89 4.69 -6.45
C LYS A 31 8.57 5.25 -5.20
N SER A 32 8.01 6.31 -4.62
CA SER A 32 8.50 6.95 -3.40
C SER A 32 7.69 6.54 -2.17
N SER A 33 8.29 6.65 -0.98
CA SER A 33 7.60 6.47 0.29
C SER A 33 8.27 7.29 1.39
N THR A 34 7.50 7.68 2.39
CA THR A 34 8.04 8.40 3.55
C THR A 34 8.55 7.41 4.57
N ILE A 35 9.84 7.46 4.91
CA ILE A 35 10.41 6.61 5.96
C ILE A 35 10.18 7.26 7.31
N ILE A 36 9.47 6.55 8.19
CA ILE A 36 9.23 6.98 9.57
C ILE A 36 10.04 6.07 10.51
N PRO A 37 10.95 6.63 11.32
CA PRO A 37 11.69 5.87 12.32
C PRO A 37 10.78 5.53 13.52
N ILE A 38 10.63 4.25 13.86
CA ILE A 38 9.98 3.81 15.10
C ILE A 38 11.02 3.20 16.04
N SER A 39 11.16 3.73 17.25
CA SER A 39 12.10 3.18 18.24
C SER A 39 11.77 1.72 18.58
N LYS A 40 12.80 0.88 18.65
CA LYS A 40 12.71 -0.45 19.29
C LYS A 40 12.40 -0.26 20.79
N PRO A 41 11.97 -1.32 21.50
CA PRO A 41 11.76 -1.25 22.94
C PRO A 41 13.02 -0.85 23.72
N GLU A 42 14.20 -1.15 23.16
CA GLU A 42 15.49 -0.68 23.65
C GLU A 42 15.62 0.84 23.50
N LYS A 43 16.34 1.49 24.43
CA LYS A 43 16.49 2.95 24.41
C LYS A 43 17.09 3.41 23.07
N PHE A 44 16.40 4.35 22.44
CA PHE A 44 16.79 4.97 21.16
C PHE A 44 18.22 5.47 21.20
N ASN A 45 18.69 6.07 22.31
CA ASN A 45 20.07 6.52 22.55
C ASN A 45 20.76 7.22 21.35
N TYR A 46 19.98 7.83 20.44
CA TYR A 46 20.45 8.35 19.15
C TYR A 46 21.18 7.33 18.26
N ASN A 47 21.00 6.04 18.54
CA ASN A 47 21.51 4.95 17.75
C ASN A 47 20.46 4.52 16.71
N MET A 48 20.73 4.80 15.44
CA MET A 48 19.85 4.42 14.32
C MET A 48 19.66 2.89 14.21
N VAL A 49 20.58 2.08 14.75
CA VAL A 49 20.41 0.61 14.84
C VAL A 49 19.23 0.23 15.73
N ASN A 50 18.86 1.10 16.68
CA ASN A 50 17.76 0.87 17.62
C ASN A 50 16.41 1.34 17.06
N VAL A 51 16.33 1.60 15.75
CA VAL A 51 15.11 2.02 15.07
C VAL A 51 14.63 0.91 14.14
N ARG A 52 13.31 0.79 14.00
CA ARG A 52 12.63 0.06 12.94
C ARG A 52 12.11 1.09 11.95
N PRO A 53 12.78 1.30 10.80
CA PRO A 53 12.24 2.17 9.77
C PRO A 53 10.96 1.55 9.20
N ILE A 54 9.89 2.32 9.12
CA ILE A 54 8.65 1.91 8.44
C ILE A 54 8.43 2.82 7.25
N ALA A 55 8.24 2.23 6.07
CA ALA A 55 7.82 2.94 4.88
C ALA A 55 6.32 3.21 4.94
N LEU A 56 5.95 4.49 5.11
CA LEU A 56 4.57 4.93 5.03
C LEU A 56 4.18 5.10 3.55
N LEU A 57 3.17 4.34 3.14
CA LEU A 57 2.57 4.44 1.82
C LEU A 57 1.39 5.41 1.84
N ASP A 58 1.11 6.05 0.71
CA ASP A 58 -0.12 6.82 0.56
C ASP A 58 -1.36 5.91 0.64
N THR A 59 -2.50 6.49 1.02
CA THR A 59 -3.72 5.72 1.28
C THR A 59 -4.25 5.03 0.02
N PHE A 60 -4.04 5.60 -1.17
CA PHE A 60 -4.47 4.98 -2.42
C PHE A 60 -3.65 3.74 -2.73
N ARG A 61 -2.31 3.87 -2.77
CA ARG A 61 -1.39 2.74 -2.98
C ARG A 61 -1.60 1.63 -1.96
N LYS A 62 -1.82 1.97 -0.69
CA LYS A 62 -2.07 0.98 0.37
C LYS A 62 -3.32 0.15 0.10
N VAL A 63 -4.43 0.79 -0.27
CA VAL A 63 -5.68 0.08 -0.61
C VAL A 63 -5.52 -0.74 -1.90
N HIS A 64 -4.80 -0.22 -2.90
CA HIS A 64 -4.52 -0.96 -4.11
C HIS A 64 -3.77 -2.27 -3.83
N LEU A 65 -2.71 -2.20 -3.03
CA LEU A 65 -1.90 -3.36 -2.67
C LEU A 65 -2.69 -4.40 -1.87
N GLU A 66 -3.57 -3.96 -0.97
CA GLU A 66 -4.46 -4.86 -0.21
C GLU A 66 -5.42 -5.62 -1.14
N ASN A 67 -6.06 -4.94 -2.08
CA ASN A 67 -6.94 -5.57 -3.05
C ASN A 67 -6.18 -6.54 -3.98
N PHE A 68 -4.97 -6.16 -4.41
CA PHE A 68 -4.11 -7.02 -5.23
C PHE A 68 -3.75 -8.31 -4.48
N ASN A 69 -3.31 -8.20 -3.22
CA ASN A 69 -2.94 -9.36 -2.41
C ASN A 69 -4.13 -10.28 -2.12
N GLN A 70 -5.34 -9.73 -1.97
CA GLN A 70 -6.55 -10.54 -1.83
C GLN A 70 -6.85 -11.33 -3.11
N ASN A 71 -6.79 -10.67 -4.27
CA ASN A 71 -6.98 -11.34 -5.56
C ASN A 71 -5.91 -12.41 -5.83
N TYR A 72 -4.66 -12.15 -5.47
CA TYR A 72 -3.58 -13.13 -5.60
C TYR A 72 -3.77 -14.33 -4.69
N LYS A 73 -4.18 -14.11 -3.43
CA LYS A 73 -4.52 -15.20 -2.49
C LYS A 73 -5.70 -16.04 -2.95
N PHE A 74 -6.68 -15.41 -3.60
CA PHE A 74 -7.82 -16.11 -4.19
C PHE A 74 -7.33 -17.06 -5.31
N GLN A 75 -6.48 -16.58 -6.23
CA GLN A 75 -5.91 -17.39 -7.29
C GLN A 75 -5.07 -18.57 -6.77
N VAL A 76 -4.18 -18.33 -5.79
CA VAL A 76 -3.32 -19.38 -5.23
C VAL A 76 -4.08 -20.36 -4.33
N GLY A 77 -5.18 -19.92 -3.72
CA GLY A 77 -6.04 -20.77 -2.89
C GLY A 77 -6.91 -21.74 -3.67
N ASP A 78 -7.11 -21.49 -4.98
CA ASP A 78 -7.85 -22.36 -5.89
C ASP A 78 -6.93 -23.41 -6.58
N ASP A 79 -5.61 -23.31 -6.39
CA ASP A 79 -4.58 -24.18 -6.99
C ASP A 79 -4.09 -25.32 -6.06
N ILE A 80 -4.76 -25.59 -4.92
CA ILE A 80 -4.44 -26.67 -3.96
C ILE A 80 -5.67 -27.52 -3.65
#